data_AF-A0A3N2BL52-F1
#
_entry.id   AF-A0A3N2BL52-F1
#
_cell.length_a   1.000
_cell.length_b   1.000
_cell.length_c   1.000
_cell.angle_alpha   90.00
_cell.angle_beta   90.00
_cell.angle_gamma   90.00
#
_symmetry.space_group_name_H-M   'P 1'
#
loop_
_entity.id
_entity.type
_entity.pdbx_description
1 polymer ?
#
loop_
_entity_poly.entity_id
_entity_poly.type
_entity_poly.pdbx_seq_one_letter_code
_entity_poly.pdbx_strand_id
1 'polypeptide(L)' 'MAKRTVVTLVDDIDGTEIAPGAGDTVRFGIDGRNFEIDLREETAAELREQLRPFVEAGRRVVIPRTRRRRP' A
#
# COMPACT_ATOMS: atom_id res chain seq x y z
N MET A 1 -7.35 25.21 -31.40
CA MET A 1 -7.81 24.44 -30.22
C MET A 1 -6.57 23.86 -29.54
N ALA A 2 -6.41 24.04 -28.22
CA ALA A 2 -5.29 23.47 -27.46
C ALA A 2 -5.83 22.77 -26.20
N LYS A 3 -5.31 21.58 -25.88
CA LYS A 3 -5.67 20.77 -24.71
C LYS A 3 -4.44 20.55 -23.84
N ARG A 4 -4.58 20.70 -22.52
CA ARG A 4 -3.57 20.34 -21.52
C ARG A 4 -4.14 19.21 -20.65
N THR A 5 -3.36 18.15 -20.48
CA THR A 5 -3.65 17.06 -19.53
C THR A 5 -2.68 17.18 -18.36
N VAL A 6 -3.18 17.11 -17.13
CA VAL A 6 -2.38 17.07 -15.90
C VAL A 6 -2.65 15.73 -15.23
N VAL A 7 -1.58 15.05 -14.82
CA VAL A 7 -1.64 13.79 -14.08
C VAL A 7 -1.10 14.08 -12.69
N THR A 8 -1.89 13.81 -11.67
CA THR A 8 -1.51 13.95 -10.27
C THR A 8 -1.66 12.60 -9.58
N LEU A 9 -0.79 12.36 -8.60
CA LEU A 9 -0.96 11.28 -7.64
C LEU A 9 -1.74 11.83 -6.46
N VAL A 10 -2.70 11.07 -5.94
CA VAL A 10 -3.55 11.48 -4.82
C VAL A 10 -3.56 10.39 -3.75
N ASP A 11 -3.74 10.80 -2.51
CA ASP A 11 -3.90 9.90 -1.37
C ASP A 11 -5.29 9.24 -1.45
N ASP A 12 -5.33 7.92 -1.41
CA ASP A 12 -6.55 7.14 -1.57
C ASP A 12 -7.56 7.30 -0.42
N ILE A 13 -7.12 7.83 0.75
CA ILE A 13 -7.98 7.99 1.92
C ILE A 13 -8.72 9.33 1.92
N ASP A 14 -8.00 10.42 1.66
CA ASP A 14 -8.54 11.77 1.79
C ASP A 14 -8.60 12.55 0.44
N GLY A 15 -8.05 11.98 -0.64
CA GLY A 15 -8.02 12.59 -1.97
C GLY A 15 -7.05 13.76 -2.11
N THR A 16 -6.19 14.01 -1.12
CA THR A 16 -5.21 15.09 -1.17
C THR A 16 -4.10 14.76 -2.17
N GLU A 17 -3.58 15.79 -2.85
CA GLU A 17 -2.49 15.58 -3.82
C GLU A 17 -1.20 15.14 -3.11
N ILE A 18 -0.59 14.07 -3.63
CA ILE A 18 0.71 13.58 -3.22
C ILE A 18 1.76 14.32 -4.05
N ALA A 19 2.57 15.14 -3.38
CA ALA A 19 3.69 15.81 -4.03
C ALA A 19 4.73 14.76 -4.49
N PRO A 20 5.46 15.00 -5.59
CA PRO A 20 6.47 14.08 -6.06
C PRO A 20 7.50 13.74 -4.97
N GLY A 21 7.59 12.46 -4.61
CA GLY A 21 8.48 11.97 -3.56
C GLY A 21 7.99 12.16 -2.12
N ALA A 22 6.74 12.59 -1.92
CA ALA A 22 6.12 12.80 -0.60
C ALA A 22 5.01 11.77 -0.29
N GLY A 23 5.08 10.60 -0.91
CA GLY A 23 4.14 9.51 -0.69
C GLY A 23 4.67 8.18 -1.20
N ASP A 24 4.01 7.10 -0.77
CA ASP A 24 4.39 5.72 -1.01
C ASP A 24 3.16 4.89 -1.37
N THR A 25 3.35 3.91 -2.27
CA THR A 25 2.40 2.81 -2.44
C THR A 25 2.67 1.75 -1.36
N VAL A 26 1.75 1.61 -0.42
CA VAL A 26 1.86 0.65 0.69
C VAL A 26 1.15 -0.66 0.34
N ARG A 27 1.85 -1.78 0.50
CA ARG A 27 1.30 -3.13 0.35
C ARG A 27 0.88 -3.69 1.72
N PHE A 28 -0.35 -4.16 1.82
CA PHE A 28 -0.87 -4.80 3.03
C PHE A 28 -1.81 -5.95 2.69
N GLY A 29 -2.25 -6.69 3.70
CA GLY A 29 -3.17 -7.80 3.50
C GLY A 29 -4.09 -8.03 4.69
N ILE A 30 -5.31 -8.44 4.38
CA ILE A 30 -6.34 -8.82 5.36
C ILE A 30 -7.11 -10.02 4.80
N ASP A 31 -7.39 -11.01 5.65
CA ASP A 31 -8.10 -12.25 5.29
C ASP A 31 -7.52 -12.98 4.06
N GLY A 32 -6.20 -12.96 3.90
CA GLY A 32 -5.49 -13.62 2.80
C GLY A 32 -5.59 -12.90 1.45
N ARG A 33 -6.20 -11.72 1.40
CA ARG A 33 -6.22 -10.85 0.22
C ARG A 33 -5.12 -9.79 0.35
N ASN A 34 -4.48 -9.47 -0.76
CA ASN A 34 -3.44 -8.45 -0.83
C ASN A 34 -4.01 -7.18 -1.46
N PHE A 35 -3.61 -6.03 -0.91
CA PHE A 35 -4.03 -4.70 -1.34
C PHE A 35 -2.81 -3.80 -1.51
N GLU A 36 -2.97 -2.80 -2.36
CA GLU A 36 -2.07 -1.67 -2.53
C GLU A 36 -2.88 -0.40 -2.29
N ILE A 37 -2.24 0.62 -1.72
CA ILE A 37 -2.85 1.92 -1.44
C ILE A 37 -1.79 3.01 -1.59
N ASP A 38 -2.10 4.09 -2.29
CA ASP A 38 -1.23 5.25 -2.45
C ASP A 38 -1.51 6.25 -1.33
N LEU A 39 -0.50 6.54 -0.52
CA LEU A 39 -0.63 7.36 0.69
C LEU A 39 0.48 8.40 0.77
N ARG A 40 0.18 9.57 1.36
CA ARG A 40 1.21 10.52 1.81
C ARG A 40 2.04 9.91 2.94
N GLU A 41 3.26 10.41 3.12
CA GLU A 41 4.19 9.90 4.15
C GLU A 41 3.54 9.78 5.56
N GLU A 42 2.76 10.80 5.95
CA GLU A 42 2.06 10.85 7.24
C GLU A 42 1.03 9.72 7.37
N THR A 43 0.09 9.61 6.42
CA THR A 43 -0.94 8.57 6.40
C THR A 43 -0.34 7.17 6.28
N ALA A 44 0.74 7.03 5.49
CA ALA A 44 1.47 5.78 5.35
C ALA A 44 2.15 5.37 6.66
N ALA A 45 2.67 6.32 7.44
CA ALA A 45 3.21 6.08 8.77
C ALA A 45 2.09 5.68 9.75
N GLU A 46 0.94 6.36 9.70
CA GLU A 46 -0.22 6.04 10.53
C GLU A 46 -0.70 4.60 10.29
N LEU A 47 -0.83 4.16 9.04
CA LEU A 47 -1.23 2.78 8.72
C LEU A 47 -0.26 1.75 9.34
N ARG A 48 1.05 1.99 9.23
CA ARG A 48 2.08 1.09 9.80
C ARG A 48 2.02 1.06 11.32
N GLU A 49 1.77 2.21 11.94
CA GLU A 49 1.62 2.37 13.38
C GLU A 49 0.40 1.62 13.92
N GLN A 50 -0.76 1.78 13.26
CA GLN A 50 -2.00 1.09 13.62
C GLN A 50 -1.88 -0.43 13.49
N LEU A 51 -1.09 -0.92 12.52
CA LEU A 51 -0.83 -2.35 12.34
C LEU A 51 0.21 -2.91 13.31
N ARG A 52 1.05 -2.07 13.93
CA ARG A 52 2.19 -2.48 14.76
C ARG A 52 1.81 -3.48 15.86
N PRO A 53 0.76 -3.30 16.67
CA PRO A 53 0.42 -4.25 17.74
C PRO A 53 0.10 -5.65 17.21
N PHE A 54 -0.52 -5.76 16.04
CA PHE A 54 -0.86 -7.04 15.41
C PHE A 54 0.36 -7.72 14.81
N VAL A 55 1.29 -6.93 14.25
CA VAL A 55 2.55 -7.44 13.71
C VAL A 55 3.45 -7.96 14.83
N GLU A 56 3.52 -7.25 15.96
CA GLU A 56 4.32 -7.63 17.13
C GLU A 56 3.78 -8.88 17.84
N ALA A 57 2.45 -8.99 17.99
CA ALA A 57 1.81 -10.17 18.58
C ALA A 57 1.72 -11.35 17.60
N GLY A 58 1.79 -11.07 16.30
CA GLY A 58 1.65 -12.04 15.23
C GLY A 58 2.90 -12.86 14.97
N ARG A 59 2.77 -13.86 14.10
CA ARG A 59 3.91 -14.61 13.56
C ARG A 59 3.94 -14.51 12.05
N ARG A 60 5.14 -14.43 11.49
CA ARG A 60 5.32 -14.46 10.04
C ARG A 60 4.92 -15.84 9.49
N VAL A 61 3.87 -15.88 8.68
CA VAL A 61 3.50 -17.08 7.94
C VAL A 61 4.21 -17.04 6.59
N VAL A 62 5.14 -17.97 6.38
CA VAL A 62 5.72 -18.19 5.05
C VAL A 62 4.72 -19.03 4.28
N ILE A 63 4.00 -18.43 3.33
CA ILE A 63 3.18 -19.21 2.39
C ILE A 63 4.15 -20.14 1.66
N PRO A 64 4.03 -21.48 1.78
CA PRO A 64 4.88 -22.38 1.03
C PRO A 64 4.67 -22.03 -0.44
N ARG A 65 5.73 -21.60 -1.13
CA ARG A 65 5.67 -21.47 -2.59
C ARG A 65 5.29 -22.85 -3.07
N THR A 66 4.03 -23.05 -3.46
CA THR A 66 3.62 -24.28 -4.11
C THR A 66 4.56 -24.39 -5.29
N ARG A 67 5.48 -25.36 -5.23
CA ARG A 67 6.29 -25.69 -6.39
C ARG A 67 5.26 -26.06 -7.43
N ARG A 68 4.94 -25.12 -8.34
CA ARG A 68 4.23 -25.41 -9.57
C ARG A 68 5.02 -26.56 -10.17
N ARG A 69 4.54 -27.78 -9.96
CA ARG A 69 4.96 -28.95 -10.70
C ARG A 69 4.57 -28.59 -12.12
N ARG A 70 5.53 -28.07 -12.88
CA ARG A 70 5.40 -27.99 -14.33
C ARG A 70 5.27 -29.44 -14.83
N PRO A 71 4.35 -29.71 -15.76
CA PRO A 71 4.23 -31.02 -16.38
C PRO A 71 5.50 -31.39 -17.13
#